data_AF-A0AAN5CU13-F1
#
_entry.id   AF-A0AAN5CU13-F1
#
_cell.length_a   1.000
_cell.length_b   1.000
_cell.length_c   1.000
_cell.angle_alpha   90.00
_cell.angle_beta   90.00
_cell.angle_gamma   90.00
#
_symmetry.space_group_name_H-M   'P 1'
#
loop_
_entity.id
_entity.type
_entity.pdbx_description
1 polymer ?
#
loop_
_entity_poly.entity_id
_entity_poly.type
_entity_poly.pdbx_seq_one_letter_code
_entity_poly.pdbx_strand_id
1 'polypeptide(L)'
;MFPSFKVRHRIQLRHSVLVPERLANLYQLRLNLRKPELLGRIRKYSHSNCEEKVVVYYGTEVLESDKCFPNKEDIDVWEYLVECSGMGTKPTDCPHLGESMGWNVVGSFDSEKVRIDIDELRPYAANVLLKELQAHNVDHLTLNVNRISLPEKFLLELSSVVRSLSIIDHFDHYCGRRLADITFGPIGNLFGAHEVQWGPIILEMFTRRLDKLRITNTERYNIRYLSSESADLLIKKLPHIGKKVWLEASNYQHFRGLSYKENNHIIQVSRVRWRDQFTILGGNLSIKHKSRQNETLEASLHRPTGRGAGLNQF
;
A
#
# COMPACT_ATOMS: atom_id res chain seq x y z
N MET A 1 -2.89 36.85 -23.04
CA MET A 1 -1.85 36.54 -22.05
C MET A 1 -2.49 35.61 -21.01
N PHE A 2 -2.23 34.30 -21.10
CA PHE A 2 -2.85 33.32 -20.19
C PHE A 2 -2.06 33.27 -18.87
N PRO A 3 -2.72 33.19 -17.71
CA PRO A 3 -2.02 33.02 -16.44
C PRO A 3 -1.35 31.64 -16.41
N SER A 4 -0.04 31.63 -16.20
CA SER A 4 0.71 30.41 -15.93
C SER A 4 0.34 29.88 -14.54
N PHE A 5 -0.37 28.76 -14.50
CA PHE A 5 -0.62 28.05 -13.25
C PHE A 5 0.67 27.32 -12.85
N LYS A 6 1.37 27.81 -11.83
CA LYS A 6 2.39 27.04 -11.13
C LYS A 6 1.69 25.97 -10.30
N VAL A 7 1.67 24.74 -10.80
CA VAL A 7 1.31 23.56 -10.00
C VAL A 7 2.43 23.38 -8.97
N ARG A 8 2.17 23.72 -7.71
CA ARG A 8 3.05 23.36 -6.59
C ARG A 8 2.78 21.90 -6.24
N HIS A 9 3.68 21.01 -6.64
CA HIS A 9 3.72 19.68 -6.05
C HIS A 9 4.11 19.83 -4.57
N ARG A 10 3.30 19.27 -3.67
CA ARG A 10 3.57 19.27 -2.23
C ARG A 10 3.88 17.84 -1.86
N ILE A 11 5.16 17.54 -1.60
CA ILE A 11 5.55 16.22 -1.10
C ILE A 11 5.35 16.24 0.42
N GLN A 12 4.52 15.32 0.94
CA GLN A 12 4.27 15.17 2.37
C GLN A 12 4.95 13.90 2.88
N LEU A 13 6.05 14.08 3.62
CA LEU A 13 6.68 13.03 4.42
C LEU A 13 5.94 12.88 5.74
N ARG A 14 5.29 11.74 5.93
CA ARG A 14 4.75 11.20 7.17
C ARG A 14 5.51 9.95 7.59
N HIS A 15 6.47 10.16 8.47
CA HIS A 15 7.00 9.10 9.30
C HIS A 15 5.96 8.72 10.34
N SER A 16 5.66 7.43 10.53
CA SER A 16 4.80 7.03 11.64
C SER A 16 5.32 5.80 12.37
N VAL A 17 5.22 5.82 13.69
CA VAL A 17 5.48 4.67 14.56
C VAL A 17 4.15 4.16 15.07
N LEU A 18 3.94 2.85 14.92
CA LEU A 18 2.77 2.16 15.39
C LEU A 18 2.96 1.76 16.86
N VAL A 19 2.19 2.36 17.75
CA VAL A 19 2.27 2.08 19.20
C VAL A 19 0.95 1.46 19.66
N PRO A 20 0.98 0.26 20.27
CA PRO A 20 -0.21 -0.31 20.92
C PRO A 20 -0.79 0.68 21.93
N GLU A 21 -2.12 0.85 21.98
CA GLU A 21 -2.77 1.83 22.87
C GLU A 21 -2.31 1.73 24.33
N ARG A 22 -2.19 0.50 24.86
CA ARG A 22 -1.71 0.25 26.22
C ARG A 22 -0.30 0.79 26.51
N LEU A 23 0.52 0.99 25.46
CA LEU A 23 1.87 1.54 25.54
C LEU A 23 1.93 3.02 25.12
N ALA A 24 0.86 3.59 24.58
CA ALA A 24 0.87 4.94 24.02
C ALA A 24 1.21 6.01 25.07
N ASN A 25 0.68 5.88 26.28
CA ASN A 25 1.01 6.83 27.36
C ASN A 25 2.48 6.72 27.80
N LEU A 26 3.03 5.50 27.87
CA LEU A 26 4.43 5.29 28.19
C LEU A 26 5.35 5.83 27.08
N TYR A 27 4.97 5.58 25.82
CA TYR A 27 5.69 6.11 24.65
C TYR A 27 5.66 7.64 24.62
N GLN A 28 4.49 8.25 24.85
CA GLN A 28 4.36 9.71 24.99
C GLN A 28 5.24 10.25 26.13
N LEU A 29 5.25 9.57 27.28
CA LEU A 29 6.07 9.98 28.41
C LEU A 29 7.57 9.93 28.04
N ARG A 30 8.02 8.89 27.35
CA ARG A 30 9.40 8.79 26.85
C ARG A 30 9.75 9.91 25.87
N LEU A 31 8.84 10.21 24.94
CA LEU A 31 8.99 11.34 24.00
C LEU A 31 9.12 12.67 24.75
N ASN A 32 8.27 12.88 25.75
CA ASN A 32 8.25 14.11 26.55
C ASN A 32 9.52 14.27 27.41
N LEU A 33 10.04 13.18 27.97
CA LEU A 33 11.17 13.23 28.91
C LEU A 33 12.51 13.46 28.23
N ARG A 34 12.72 12.97 27.00
CA ARG A 34 14.04 12.96 26.38
C ARG A 34 14.29 14.07 25.36
N LYS A 35 13.26 14.55 24.64
CA LYS A 35 13.36 15.65 23.64
C LYS A 35 12.06 16.46 23.55
N PRO A 36 11.72 17.29 24.56
CA PRO A 36 10.48 18.07 24.60
C PRO A 36 10.34 19.05 23.42
N GLU A 37 11.44 19.51 22.83
CA GLU A 37 11.48 20.41 21.67
C GLU A 37 10.84 19.79 20.41
N LEU A 38 10.79 18.46 20.31
CA LEU A 38 10.21 17.76 19.16
C LEU A 38 8.69 17.61 19.26
N LEU A 39 8.09 17.86 20.44
CA LEU A 39 6.66 17.67 20.67
C LEU A 39 5.78 18.60 19.83
N GLY A 40 6.27 19.79 19.47
CA GLY A 40 5.56 20.69 18.55
C GLY A 40 5.46 20.14 17.12
N ARG A 41 6.32 19.18 16.76
CA ARG A 41 6.40 18.57 15.42
C ARG A 41 5.75 17.19 15.34
N ILE A 42 5.67 16.49 16.48
CA ILE A 42 5.07 15.16 16.56
C ILE A 42 3.56 15.30 16.75
N ARG A 43 2.79 14.73 15.82
CA ARG A 43 1.34 14.63 15.95
C ARG A 43 0.96 13.22 16.39
N LYS A 44 0.16 13.15 17.45
CA LYS A 44 -0.50 11.94 17.92
C LYS A 44 -1.82 11.79 17.17
N TYR A 45 -1.96 10.68 16.45
CA TYR A 45 -3.23 10.32 15.80
C TYR A 45 -3.75 9.06 16.49
N SER A 46 -4.96 9.16 17.05
CA SER A 46 -5.69 7.97 17.50
C SER A 46 -6.51 7.44 16.34
N HIS A 47 -6.36 6.16 16.02
CA HIS A 47 -7.23 5.50 15.05
C HIS A 47 -7.95 4.34 15.75
N SER A 48 -9.27 4.47 15.87
CA SER A 48 -10.13 3.36 16.26
C SER A 48 -10.47 2.55 15.01
N ASN A 49 -9.95 1.32 14.95
CA ASN A 49 -10.30 0.37 13.92
C ASN A 49 -11.47 -0.51 14.38
N CYS A 50 -12.23 -1.06 13.41
CA CYS A 50 -13.45 -1.84 13.66
C CYS A 50 -13.22 -3.20 14.36
N GLU A 51 -11.97 -3.59 14.63
CA GLU A 51 -11.61 -4.87 15.25
C GLU A 51 -10.88 -4.69 16.60
N GLU A 52 -11.42 -3.83 17.46
CA GLU A 52 -11.12 -3.72 18.91
C GLU A 52 -9.69 -3.33 19.33
N LYS A 53 -8.74 -3.17 18.43
CA LYS A 53 -7.40 -2.65 18.76
C LYS A 53 -7.27 -1.21 18.33
N VAL A 54 -7.36 -0.29 19.29
CA VAL A 54 -6.95 1.10 19.09
C VAL A 54 -5.43 1.10 18.94
N VAL A 55 -4.98 1.75 17.87
CA VAL A 55 -3.57 1.91 17.57
C VAL A 55 -3.28 3.39 17.52
N VAL A 56 -2.19 3.79 18.17
CA VAL A 56 -1.77 5.19 18.21
C VAL A 56 -0.59 5.36 17.27
N TYR A 57 -0.73 6.31 16.34
CA TYR A 57 0.33 6.70 15.43
C TYR A 57 1.01 7.95 15.97
N TYR A 58 2.32 7.90 16.02
CA TYR A 58 3.16 9.06 16.28
C TYR A 58 3.92 9.37 15.02
N GLY A 59 3.71 10.56 14.46
CA GLY A 59 4.39 10.94 13.23
C GLY A 59 4.76 12.40 13.16
N THR A 60 5.75 12.70 12.33
CA THR A 60 6.13 14.05 11.98
C THR A 60 5.67 14.36 10.56
N GLU A 61 5.25 15.61 10.35
CA GLU A 61 4.99 16.13 9.01
C GLU A 61 6.18 17.01 8.64
N VAL A 62 7.01 16.56 7.69
CA VAL A 62 8.06 17.41 7.12
C VAL A 62 7.43 18.16 5.95
N LEU A 63 7.26 19.47 6.10
CA LEU A 63 6.79 20.35 5.04
C LEU A 63 7.99 20.78 4.20
N GLU A 64 7.92 20.51 2.90
CA GLU A 64 8.92 20.94 1.93
C GLU A 64 8.97 22.48 1.88
N SER A 65 9.95 23.09 2.56
CA SER A 65 10.30 24.50 2.37
C SER A 65 11.55 24.58 1.50
N ASP A 66 11.35 24.73 0.18
CA ASP A 66 12.29 25.14 -0.90
C ASP A 66 13.76 24.65 -0.91
N LYS A 67 14.18 23.77 0.00
CA LYS A 67 15.50 23.16 0.02
C LYS A 67 15.33 21.66 0.17
N CYS A 68 15.49 20.97 -0.96
CA CYS A 68 15.65 19.52 -1.03
C CYS A 68 16.71 19.12 -0.01
N PHE A 69 16.36 18.42 1.07
CA PHE A 69 17.16 17.57 1.97
C PHE A 69 16.46 17.60 3.35
N PRO A 70 16.15 16.45 3.99
CA PRO A 70 15.91 16.48 5.43
C PRO A 70 17.15 17.12 6.07
N ASN A 71 16.97 18.17 6.86
CA ASN A 71 18.10 18.70 7.60
C ASN A 71 18.56 17.61 8.61
N LYS A 72 19.79 17.71 9.11
CA LYS A 72 20.30 16.77 10.12
C LYS A 72 19.32 16.57 11.28
N GLU A 73 18.60 17.63 11.65
CA GLU A 73 17.61 17.61 12.71
C GLU A 73 16.44 16.66 12.40
N ASP A 74 15.96 16.57 11.15
CA ASP A 74 14.87 15.66 10.75
C ASP A 74 15.29 14.18 10.84
N ILE A 75 16.54 13.87 10.50
CA ILE A 75 17.13 12.53 10.66
C ILE A 75 17.23 12.19 12.16
N ASP A 76 17.71 13.14 12.96
CA ASP A 76 17.82 12.99 14.42
C ASP A 76 16.44 12.80 15.09
N VAL A 77 15.35 13.34 14.51
CA VAL A 77 13.98 13.07 14.98
C VAL A 77 13.57 11.63 14.69
N TRP A 78 13.85 11.13 13.49
CA TRP A 78 13.47 9.76 13.12
C TRP A 78 14.22 8.71 13.94
N GLU A 79 15.54 8.83 14.05
CA GLU A 79 16.36 7.95 14.89
C GLU A 79 15.89 7.96 16.35
N TYR A 80 15.48 9.13 16.84
CA TYR A 80 14.93 9.29 18.18
C TYR A 80 13.54 8.65 18.37
N LEU A 81 12.64 8.78 17.40
CA LEU A 81 11.33 8.11 17.43
C LEU A 81 11.51 6.58 17.48
N VAL A 82 12.45 6.07 16.68
CA VAL A 82 12.85 4.66 16.67
C VAL A 82 13.42 4.25 18.03
N GLU A 83 14.34 5.03 18.62
CA GLU A 83 14.89 4.74 19.95
C GLU A 83 13.80 4.72 21.05
N CYS A 84 12.88 5.68 21.02
CA CYS A 84 11.79 5.77 22.00
C CYS A 84 10.82 4.58 21.95
N SER A 85 10.72 3.92 20.80
CA SER A 85 9.90 2.73 20.62
C SER A 85 10.45 1.52 21.38
N GLY A 86 11.72 1.56 21.79
CA GLY A 86 12.41 0.42 22.41
C GLY A 86 12.62 -0.75 21.45
N MET A 87 12.33 -0.57 20.16
CA MET A 87 12.67 -1.52 19.11
C MET A 87 14.14 -1.30 18.75
N GLY A 88 14.98 -2.27 19.10
CA GLY A 88 16.42 -2.22 18.84
C GLY A 88 16.73 -2.38 17.36
N THR A 89 16.44 -1.38 16.53
CA THR A 89 16.96 -1.30 15.17
C THR A 89 18.21 -0.45 15.20
N LYS A 90 19.36 -1.02 14.80
CA LYS A 90 20.56 -0.24 14.52
C LYS A 90 20.32 0.54 13.22
N PRO A 91 20.59 1.85 13.17
CA PRO A 91 20.61 2.59 11.92
C PRO A 91 21.62 1.91 10.98
N THR A 92 21.18 1.49 9.81
CA THR A 92 22.08 1.18 8.70
C THR A 92 22.39 2.51 8.01
N ASP A 93 23.65 2.94 8.07
CA ASP A 93 24.15 4.08 7.30
C ASP A 93 23.85 3.84 5.82
N CYS A 94 22.93 4.63 5.25
CA CYS A 94 22.59 4.57 3.83
C CYS A 94 22.96 5.92 3.19
N PRO A 95 24.20 6.09 2.67
CA PRO A 95 24.81 7.40 2.50
C PRO A 95 24.39 8.22 1.25
N HIS A 96 23.32 7.88 0.52
CA HIS A 96 23.09 8.45 -0.83
C HIS A 96 21.66 8.88 -1.21
N LEU A 97 20.80 9.29 -0.27
CA LEU A 97 19.50 9.85 -0.63
C LEU A 97 19.59 11.35 -0.95
N GLY A 98 20.02 11.65 -2.19
CA GLY A 98 19.86 12.93 -2.85
C GLY A 98 18.55 13.03 -3.64
N GLU A 99 17.86 14.15 -3.48
CA GLU A 99 16.60 14.59 -4.10
C GLU A 99 15.28 13.98 -3.57
N SER A 100 14.34 14.87 -3.23
CA SER A 100 13.21 14.65 -2.33
C SER A 100 12.25 13.57 -2.82
N MET A 101 12.20 12.47 -2.07
CA MET A 101 11.11 11.51 -2.15
C MET A 101 10.54 11.28 -0.77
N GLY A 102 9.22 11.41 -0.68
CA GLY A 102 8.48 11.27 0.55
C GLY A 102 8.35 9.81 0.99
N TRP A 103 9.43 9.20 1.46
CA TRP A 103 9.40 7.86 2.04
C TRP A 103 8.67 7.86 3.38
N ASN A 104 7.39 7.47 3.35
CA ASN A 104 6.69 7.08 4.57
C ASN A 104 7.03 5.62 4.86
N VAL A 105 8.29 5.36 5.21
CA VAL A 105 8.68 4.05 5.76
C VAL A 105 8.17 4.05 7.20
N VAL A 106 7.00 3.44 7.38
CA VAL A 106 6.46 3.12 8.71
C VAL A 106 7.26 1.93 9.24
N GLY A 107 8.48 2.22 9.72
CA GLY A 107 9.47 1.22 10.11
C GLY A 107 9.30 0.78 11.56
N SER A 108 8.50 -0.26 11.79
CA SER A 108 8.93 -1.34 12.70
C SER A 108 9.43 -2.45 11.79
N PHE A 109 10.73 -2.55 11.55
CA PHE A 109 11.29 -3.77 10.95
C PHE A 109 11.23 -4.87 12.01
N ASP A 110 10.06 -5.46 12.23
CA ASP A 110 10.05 -6.90 12.47
C ASP A 110 10.55 -7.48 11.15
N SER A 111 11.74 -8.09 11.16
CA SER A 111 12.55 -8.45 9.98
C SER A 111 11.82 -9.20 8.86
N GLU A 112 10.58 -9.64 9.08
CA GLU A 112 9.76 -10.39 8.16
C GLU A 112 8.73 -9.54 7.38
N LYS A 113 8.29 -8.37 7.88
CA LYS A 113 7.17 -7.60 7.29
C LYS A 113 7.47 -6.11 7.15
N VAL A 114 7.24 -5.55 5.95
CA VAL A 114 7.41 -4.12 5.64
C VAL A 114 6.14 -3.55 5.00
N ARG A 115 5.77 -2.32 5.37
CA ARG A 115 4.71 -1.54 4.72
C ARG A 115 5.25 -0.21 4.22
N ILE A 116 4.88 0.15 3.01
CA ILE A 116 5.32 1.36 2.33
C ILE A 116 4.10 2.05 1.72
N ASP A 117 3.94 3.34 2.02
CA ASP A 117 2.91 4.20 1.45
C ASP A 117 3.61 5.31 0.64
N ILE A 118 3.48 5.28 -0.69
CA ILE A 118 4.16 6.20 -1.62
C ILE A 118 3.17 6.69 -2.68
N ASP A 119 3.04 7.99 -2.93
CA ASP A 119 2.12 8.47 -3.98
C ASP A 119 2.61 8.12 -5.40
N GLU A 120 3.90 8.38 -5.68
CA GLU A 120 4.53 8.09 -6.98
C GLU A 120 5.89 7.41 -6.77
N LEU A 121 6.04 6.19 -7.27
CA LEU A 121 7.29 5.45 -7.23
C LEU A 121 8.04 5.57 -8.56
N ARG A 122 9.15 6.33 -8.51
CA ARG A 122 10.05 6.53 -9.65
C ARG A 122 11.11 5.42 -9.74
N PRO A 123 11.75 5.22 -10.92
CA PRO A 123 12.71 4.12 -11.11
C PRO A 123 13.88 4.12 -10.12
N TYR A 124 14.41 5.30 -9.76
CA TYR A 124 15.50 5.39 -8.78
C TYR A 124 15.07 4.88 -7.39
N ALA A 125 13.94 5.35 -6.87
CA ALA A 125 13.43 4.88 -5.58
C ALA A 125 12.99 3.42 -5.60
N ALA A 126 12.42 2.95 -6.71
CA ALA A 126 12.14 1.53 -6.91
C ALA A 126 13.42 0.68 -6.76
N ASN A 127 14.53 1.11 -7.35
CA ASN A 127 15.82 0.42 -7.23
C ASN A 127 16.38 0.45 -5.80
N VAL A 128 16.28 1.59 -5.10
CA VAL A 128 16.69 1.69 -3.70
C VAL A 128 15.83 0.75 -2.84
N LEU A 129 14.50 0.77 -3.03
CA LEU A 129 13.59 -0.12 -2.31
C LEU A 129 13.98 -1.59 -2.49
N LEU A 130 14.22 -2.02 -3.74
CA LEU A 130 14.61 -3.39 -4.03
C LEU A 130 15.90 -3.81 -3.31
N LYS A 131 16.90 -2.93 -3.28
CA LYS A 131 18.17 -3.17 -2.57
C LYS A 131 17.95 -3.35 -1.07
N GLU A 132 17.15 -2.48 -0.46
CA GLU A 132 16.85 -2.54 0.97
C GLU A 132 16.06 -3.81 1.34
N LEU A 133 15.01 -4.14 0.57
CA LEU A 133 14.23 -5.37 0.79
C LEU A 133 15.11 -6.63 0.71
N GLN A 134 16.07 -6.63 -0.22
CA GLN A 134 17.00 -7.73 -0.38
C GLN A 134 18.03 -7.79 0.77
N ALA A 135 18.62 -6.66 1.15
CA ALA A 135 19.61 -6.58 2.24
C ALA A 135 19.03 -7.05 3.58
N HIS A 136 17.75 -6.76 3.81
CA HIS A 136 17.04 -7.12 5.04
C HIS A 136 16.25 -8.44 4.97
N ASN A 137 16.33 -9.18 3.87
CA ASN A 137 15.61 -10.45 3.65
C ASN A 137 14.11 -10.36 3.93
N VAL A 138 13.47 -9.26 3.52
CA VAL A 138 12.05 -9.02 3.77
C VAL A 138 11.20 -10.04 3.01
N ASP A 139 10.43 -10.85 3.74
CA ASP A 139 9.57 -11.88 3.14
C ASP A 139 8.18 -11.32 2.75
N HIS A 140 7.69 -10.30 3.45
CA HIS A 140 6.37 -9.71 3.24
C HIS A 140 6.43 -8.20 3.02
N LEU A 141 5.90 -7.75 1.88
CA LEU A 141 5.75 -6.34 1.55
C LEU A 141 4.28 -5.97 1.33
N THR A 142 3.83 -4.91 2.02
CA THR A 142 2.61 -4.19 1.67
C THR A 142 2.99 -2.87 1.00
N LEU A 143 2.61 -2.72 -0.27
CA LEU A 143 2.86 -1.53 -1.06
C LEU A 143 1.54 -0.80 -1.30
N ASN A 144 1.40 0.36 -0.70
CA ASN A 144 0.37 1.32 -1.02
C ASN A 144 0.96 2.35 -1.96
N VAL A 145 0.52 2.34 -3.22
CA VAL A 145 1.05 3.27 -4.22
C VAL A 145 0.03 3.62 -5.28
N ASN A 146 -0.04 4.91 -5.60
CA ASN A 146 -1.01 5.44 -6.56
C ASN A 146 -0.45 5.35 -7.99
N ARG A 147 0.85 5.61 -8.18
CA ARG A 147 1.53 5.60 -9.48
C ARG A 147 2.90 4.96 -9.41
N ILE A 148 3.23 4.10 -10.37
CA ILE A 148 4.56 3.54 -10.55
C ILE A 148 4.98 3.75 -11.99
N SER A 149 6.22 4.23 -12.19
CA SER A 149 6.82 4.25 -13.53
C SER A 149 7.27 2.85 -13.91
N LEU A 150 6.84 2.33 -15.08
CA LEU A 150 7.18 0.99 -15.57
C LEU A 150 6.85 -0.14 -14.57
N PRO A 151 5.57 -0.24 -14.15
CA PRO A 151 5.17 -1.13 -13.07
C PRO A 151 5.44 -2.61 -13.36
N GLU A 152 5.44 -3.05 -14.63
CA GLU A 152 5.62 -4.45 -14.98
C GLU A 152 7.00 -4.96 -14.57
N LYS A 153 8.05 -4.23 -14.99
CA LYS A 153 9.44 -4.58 -14.66
C LYS A 153 9.67 -4.56 -13.16
N PHE A 154 9.16 -3.52 -12.49
CA PHE A 154 9.32 -3.37 -11.06
C PHE A 154 8.62 -4.47 -10.26
N LEU A 155 7.38 -4.83 -10.60
CA LEU A 155 6.65 -5.92 -9.94
C LEU A 155 7.34 -7.26 -10.12
N LEU A 156 7.88 -7.51 -11.30
CA LEU A 156 8.67 -8.69 -11.58
C LEU A 156 9.92 -8.72 -10.70
N GLU A 157 10.70 -7.64 -10.61
CA GLU A 157 11.86 -7.56 -9.72
C GLU A 157 11.47 -7.74 -8.25
N LEU A 158 10.38 -7.11 -7.79
CA LEU A 158 9.84 -7.31 -6.44
C LEU A 158 9.51 -8.78 -6.16
N SER A 159 8.86 -9.46 -7.10
CA SER A 159 8.47 -10.87 -6.95
C SER A 159 9.65 -11.85 -6.89
N SER A 160 10.86 -11.39 -7.25
CA SER A 160 12.11 -12.14 -7.03
C SER A 160 12.67 -11.95 -5.61
N VAL A 161 12.33 -10.83 -4.95
CA VAL A 161 12.86 -10.47 -3.63
C VAL A 161 11.95 -10.94 -2.50
N VAL A 162 10.63 -10.78 -2.62
CA VAL A 162 9.67 -11.09 -1.54
C VAL A 162 8.87 -12.36 -1.81
N ARG A 163 8.42 -13.03 -0.74
CA ARG A 163 7.49 -14.19 -0.83
C ARG A 163 6.04 -13.78 -0.83
N SER A 164 5.73 -12.62 -0.28
CA SER A 164 4.36 -12.13 -0.12
C SER A 164 4.27 -10.66 -0.46
N LEU A 165 3.37 -10.33 -1.38
CA LEU A 165 3.15 -8.96 -1.82
C LEU A 165 1.68 -8.60 -1.70
N SER A 166 1.38 -7.51 -0.99
CA SER A 166 0.05 -6.91 -0.93
C SER A 166 0.12 -5.52 -1.54
N ILE A 167 -0.56 -5.33 -2.66
CA ILE A 167 -0.70 -4.04 -3.34
C ILE A 167 -2.04 -3.44 -2.94
N ILE A 168 -1.99 -2.22 -2.42
CA ILE A 168 -3.16 -1.40 -2.15
C ILE A 168 -3.10 -0.20 -3.08
N ASP A 169 -3.90 -0.25 -4.14
CA ASP A 169 -3.98 0.82 -5.12
C ASP A 169 -5.06 1.82 -4.68
N HIS A 170 -4.62 2.95 -4.17
CA HIS A 170 -5.49 4.08 -3.85
C HIS A 170 -5.52 5.00 -5.07
N PHE A 171 -6.55 4.88 -5.89
CA PHE A 171 -6.74 5.85 -6.96
C PHE A 171 -7.25 7.16 -6.35
N ASP A 172 -6.32 8.03 -6.00
CA ASP A 172 -6.66 9.29 -5.35
C ASP A 172 -7.35 10.25 -6.35
N HIS A 173 -8.68 10.29 -6.27
CA HIS A 173 -9.53 11.24 -6.99
C HIS A 173 -9.27 12.72 -6.60
N TYR A 174 -8.46 13.01 -5.57
CA TYR A 174 -8.18 14.38 -5.11
C TYR A 174 -7.29 15.19 -6.05
N CYS A 175 -6.95 14.69 -7.24
CA CYS A 175 -6.34 15.51 -8.30
C CYS A 175 -7.30 16.55 -8.90
N GLY A 176 -8.25 17.12 -8.14
CA GLY A 176 -8.92 18.42 -8.35
C GLY A 176 -9.59 18.69 -9.71
N ARG A 177 -9.52 17.77 -10.66
CA ARG A 177 -10.15 17.86 -11.97
C ARG A 177 -11.61 17.54 -11.74
N ARG A 178 -12.42 18.59 -11.90
CA ARG A 178 -13.87 18.55 -11.73
C ARG A 178 -14.41 17.29 -12.39
N LEU A 179 -15.24 16.56 -11.65
CA LEU A 179 -16.03 15.40 -12.07
C LEU A 179 -16.76 15.59 -13.43
N ALA A 180 -16.93 16.83 -13.87
CA ALA A 180 -17.57 17.19 -15.14
C ALA A 180 -16.74 16.86 -16.40
N ASP A 181 -15.41 16.73 -16.31
CA ASP A 181 -14.56 16.35 -17.45
C ASP A 181 -14.26 14.84 -17.51
N ILE A 182 -14.89 14.05 -16.63
CA ILE A 182 -14.83 12.58 -16.68
C ILE A 182 -15.83 12.10 -17.74
N THR A 183 -15.59 12.45 -18.99
CA THR A 183 -16.18 11.80 -20.15
C THR A 183 -15.59 10.39 -20.26
N PHE A 184 -15.98 9.47 -19.36
CA PHE A 184 -15.72 8.02 -19.42
C PHE A 184 -14.34 7.62 -20.01
N GLY A 185 -13.29 8.40 -19.69
CA GLY A 185 -11.94 8.17 -20.19
C GLY A 185 -11.42 6.81 -19.71
N PRO A 186 -10.48 6.19 -20.44
CA PRO A 186 -10.14 4.78 -20.30
C PRO A 186 -9.95 4.38 -18.84
N ILE A 187 -10.86 3.49 -18.48
CA ILE A 187 -11.37 3.15 -17.18
C ILE A 187 -10.46 2.09 -16.53
N GLY A 188 -9.87 2.43 -15.38
CA GLY A 188 -9.37 1.48 -14.37
C GLY A 188 -8.05 0.79 -14.68
N ASN A 189 -6.96 1.37 -14.19
CA ASN A 189 -5.61 0.83 -14.35
C ASN A 189 -4.97 0.58 -13.00
N LEU A 190 -4.19 -0.49 -12.91
CA LEU A 190 -3.27 -0.70 -11.79
C LEU A 190 -2.07 0.24 -11.96
N PHE A 191 -1.76 1.04 -10.93
CA PHE A 191 -0.66 2.03 -10.93
C PHE A 191 -0.74 3.11 -12.02
N GLY A 192 -1.93 3.32 -12.60
CA GLY A 192 -2.14 4.25 -13.71
C GLY A 192 -1.68 3.73 -15.08
N ALA A 193 -1.18 2.49 -15.20
CA ALA A 193 -0.73 1.94 -16.48
C ALA A 193 -1.89 1.41 -17.34
N HIS A 194 -2.04 1.97 -18.55
CA HIS A 194 -3.12 1.64 -19.49
C HIS A 194 -2.77 0.40 -20.33
N GLU A 195 -3.79 -0.40 -20.68
CA GLU A 195 -3.70 -1.48 -21.69
C GLU A 195 -2.70 -2.60 -21.37
N VAL A 196 -2.25 -2.67 -20.12
CA VAL A 196 -1.34 -3.71 -19.66
C VAL A 196 -2.07 -5.04 -19.50
N GLN A 197 -1.52 -6.09 -20.10
CA GLN A 197 -2.00 -7.46 -19.93
C GLN A 197 -1.44 -8.02 -18.61
N TRP A 198 -2.16 -7.78 -17.51
CA TRP A 198 -1.72 -8.17 -16.17
C TRP A 198 -1.68 -9.69 -15.93
N GLY A 199 -2.48 -10.48 -16.67
CA GLY A 199 -2.51 -11.94 -16.52
C GLY A 199 -1.12 -12.60 -16.68
N PRO A 200 -0.44 -12.44 -17.83
CA PRO A 200 0.91 -12.95 -18.04
C PRO A 200 1.94 -12.45 -17.00
N ILE A 201 1.88 -11.18 -16.62
CA ILE A 201 2.81 -10.59 -15.63
C ILE A 201 2.61 -11.25 -14.27
N ILE A 202 1.37 -11.39 -13.80
CA ILE A 202 1.06 -12.05 -12.53
C ILE A 202 1.50 -13.52 -12.56
N LEU A 203 1.32 -14.23 -13.68
CA LEU A 203 1.84 -15.60 -13.83
C LEU A 203 3.36 -15.64 -13.66
N GLU A 204 4.08 -14.75 -14.35
CA GLU A 204 5.54 -14.67 -14.26
C GLU A 204 6.01 -14.28 -12.85
N MET A 205 5.28 -13.43 -12.12
CA MET A 205 5.60 -13.14 -10.73
C MET A 205 5.59 -14.41 -9.87
N PHE A 206 4.64 -15.32 -10.08
CA PHE A 206 4.57 -16.57 -9.30
C PHE A 206 5.60 -17.63 -9.71
N THR A 207 6.20 -17.56 -10.90
CA THR A 207 7.32 -18.44 -11.26
C THR A 207 8.62 -18.08 -10.51
N ARG A 208 8.67 -16.90 -9.89
CA ARG A 208 9.80 -16.39 -9.10
C ARG A 208 9.67 -16.78 -7.62
N ARG A 209 10.14 -15.95 -6.69
CA ARG A 209 10.10 -16.21 -5.24
C ARG A 209 8.70 -16.02 -4.63
N LEU A 210 7.84 -15.26 -5.30
CA LEU A 210 6.51 -14.92 -4.81
C LEU A 210 5.60 -16.16 -4.66
N ASP A 211 4.93 -16.22 -3.52
CA ASP A 211 3.98 -17.26 -3.13
C ASP A 211 2.58 -16.70 -2.87
N LYS A 212 2.49 -15.43 -2.46
CA LYS A 212 1.24 -14.74 -2.13
C LYS A 212 1.18 -13.39 -2.82
N LEU A 213 0.11 -13.15 -3.56
CA LEU A 213 -0.19 -11.86 -4.15
C LEU A 213 -1.61 -11.44 -3.77
N ARG A 214 -1.73 -10.25 -3.20
CA ARG A 214 -3.02 -9.60 -3.03
C ARG A 214 -2.99 -8.25 -3.73
N ILE A 215 -3.97 -8.00 -4.58
CA ILE A 215 -4.18 -6.70 -5.22
C ILE A 215 -5.56 -6.21 -4.78
N THR A 216 -5.55 -5.16 -3.97
CA THR A 216 -6.76 -4.49 -3.49
C THR A 216 -6.79 -3.10 -4.10
N ASN A 217 -7.80 -2.82 -4.92
CA ASN A 217 -8.07 -1.46 -5.36
C ASN A 217 -9.29 -0.95 -4.59
N THR A 218 -9.13 0.19 -3.93
CA THR A 218 -10.12 0.69 -2.98
C THR A 218 -11.24 1.52 -3.62
N GLU A 219 -11.11 1.89 -4.90
CA GLU A 219 -12.06 2.80 -5.54
C GLU A 219 -13.30 2.09 -6.10
N ARG A 220 -14.48 2.65 -5.83
CA ARG A 220 -15.77 2.00 -6.17
C ARG A 220 -16.10 2.02 -7.65
N TYR A 221 -15.51 2.93 -8.43
CA TYR A 221 -16.15 3.40 -9.66
C TYR A 221 -15.50 2.98 -10.97
N ASN A 222 -14.31 2.37 -11.00
CA ASN A 222 -13.70 1.95 -12.28
C ASN A 222 -12.45 1.08 -12.09
N ILE A 223 -12.61 -0.22 -11.84
CA ILE A 223 -11.46 -1.13 -11.69
C ILE A 223 -11.51 -2.21 -12.77
N ARG A 224 -10.86 -1.98 -13.90
CA ARG A 224 -10.78 -2.97 -14.99
C ARG A 224 -9.34 -3.35 -15.35
N TYR A 225 -8.42 -3.26 -14.38
CA TYR A 225 -7.01 -3.59 -14.66
C TYR A 225 -6.89 -5.06 -15.08
N LEU A 226 -7.66 -5.96 -14.49
CA LEU A 226 -7.64 -7.36 -14.90
C LEU A 226 -8.73 -7.63 -15.95
N SER A 227 -8.35 -7.77 -17.21
CA SER A 227 -9.31 -8.14 -18.27
C SER A 227 -9.90 -9.54 -18.02
N SER A 228 -11.02 -9.85 -18.67
CA SER A 228 -11.63 -11.18 -18.60
C SER A 228 -10.68 -12.26 -19.12
N GLU A 229 -9.95 -11.99 -20.21
CA GLU A 229 -8.95 -12.89 -20.79
C GLU A 229 -7.77 -13.11 -19.83
N SER A 230 -7.29 -12.05 -19.17
CA SER A 230 -6.25 -12.14 -18.15
C SER A 230 -6.70 -12.99 -16.96
N ALA A 231 -7.95 -12.83 -16.52
CA ALA A 231 -8.50 -13.63 -15.42
C ALA A 231 -8.67 -15.10 -15.81
N ASP A 232 -9.21 -15.40 -17.00
CA ASP A 232 -9.35 -16.76 -17.51
C ASP A 232 -7.98 -17.45 -17.66
N LEU A 233 -6.97 -16.71 -18.12
CA LEU A 233 -5.60 -17.19 -18.18
C LEU A 233 -5.07 -17.57 -16.79
N LEU A 234 -5.26 -16.72 -15.79
CA LEU A 234 -4.83 -16.98 -14.42
C LEU A 234 -5.55 -18.18 -13.81
N ILE A 235 -6.87 -18.26 -13.97
CA ILE A 235 -7.71 -19.38 -13.54
C ILE A 235 -7.20 -20.69 -14.12
N LYS A 236 -6.88 -20.71 -15.42
CA LYS A 236 -6.41 -21.90 -16.12
C LYS A 236 -4.98 -22.30 -15.77
N LYS A 237 -4.08 -21.34 -15.50
CA LYS A 237 -2.64 -21.60 -15.41
C LYS A 237 -2.10 -21.70 -13.98
N LEU A 238 -2.58 -20.88 -13.05
CA LEU A 238 -2.06 -20.86 -11.67
C LEU A 238 -2.21 -22.20 -10.94
N PRO A 239 -3.32 -22.95 -11.05
CA PRO A 239 -3.43 -24.25 -10.39
C PRO A 239 -2.34 -25.24 -10.81
N HIS A 240 -1.78 -25.09 -12.01
CA HIS A 240 -0.81 -26.01 -12.61
C HIS A 240 0.64 -25.50 -12.54
N ILE A 241 0.90 -24.38 -11.85
CA ILE A 241 2.24 -23.77 -11.77
C ILE A 241 3.24 -24.57 -10.92
N GLY A 242 2.80 -25.64 -10.24
CA GLY A 242 3.66 -26.50 -9.42
C GLY A 242 4.03 -25.91 -8.06
N LYS A 243 3.47 -24.75 -7.68
CA LYS A 243 3.68 -24.11 -6.38
C LYS A 243 2.37 -24.01 -5.60
N LYS A 244 2.48 -23.95 -4.27
CA LYS A 244 1.35 -23.65 -3.39
C LYS A 244 1.13 -22.14 -3.43
N VAL A 245 0.39 -21.64 -4.41
CA VAL A 245 0.18 -20.19 -4.58
C VAL A 245 -1.07 -19.68 -3.87
N TRP A 246 -1.09 -18.38 -3.63
CA TRP A 246 -2.27 -17.63 -3.20
C TRP A 246 -2.37 -16.31 -3.95
N LEU A 247 -3.40 -16.17 -4.76
CA LEU A 247 -3.78 -14.94 -5.42
C LEU A 247 -5.15 -14.45 -4.91
N GLU A 248 -5.23 -13.18 -4.56
CA GLU A 248 -6.47 -12.43 -4.41
C GLU A 248 -6.39 -11.12 -5.20
N ALA A 249 -7.36 -10.89 -6.08
CA ALA A 249 -7.40 -9.70 -6.92
C ALA A 249 -8.83 -9.15 -6.95
N SER A 250 -9.00 -7.91 -6.48
CA SER A 250 -10.26 -7.18 -6.67
C SER A 250 -10.39 -6.79 -8.14
N ASN A 251 -11.49 -7.13 -8.82
CA ASN A 251 -11.70 -6.82 -10.23
C ASN A 251 -13.19 -6.64 -10.59
N TYR A 252 -13.54 -5.61 -11.34
CA TYR A 252 -14.92 -5.21 -11.55
C TYR A 252 -15.68 -5.97 -12.66
N GLN A 253 -15.01 -6.78 -13.48
CA GLN A 253 -15.70 -7.41 -14.62
C GLN A 253 -16.53 -8.65 -14.26
N HIS A 254 -17.51 -8.91 -15.12
CA HIS A 254 -18.65 -9.83 -14.98
C HIS A 254 -18.30 -11.30 -14.75
N PHE A 255 -17.68 -11.61 -13.62
CA PHE A 255 -17.60 -12.99 -13.20
C PHE A 255 -18.97 -13.42 -12.69
N ARG A 256 -19.54 -14.42 -13.37
CA ARG A 256 -20.63 -15.21 -12.82
C ARG A 256 -20.03 -15.96 -11.64
N GLY A 257 -20.73 -15.93 -10.50
CA GLY A 257 -20.26 -16.55 -9.27
C GLY A 257 -19.79 -17.98 -9.55
N LEU A 258 -18.49 -18.21 -9.47
CA LEU A 258 -17.84 -19.45 -9.85
C LEU A 258 -17.04 -19.92 -8.67
N SER A 259 -17.25 -21.16 -8.24
CA SER A 259 -16.39 -21.77 -7.23
C SER A 259 -16.19 -23.24 -7.53
N TYR A 260 -14.94 -23.64 -7.70
CA TYR A 260 -14.58 -25.04 -7.93
C TYR A 260 -13.16 -25.31 -7.44
N LYS A 261 -12.76 -26.57 -7.49
CA LYS A 261 -11.43 -27.03 -7.08
C LYS A 261 -10.69 -27.62 -8.27
N GLU A 262 -9.42 -27.26 -8.44
CA GLU A 262 -8.55 -27.78 -9.49
C GLU A 262 -7.13 -27.89 -8.96
N ASN A 263 -6.49 -29.05 -9.15
CA ASN A 263 -5.11 -29.33 -8.69
C ASN A 263 -4.78 -28.81 -7.28
N ASN A 264 -5.61 -29.13 -6.28
CA ASN A 264 -5.49 -28.65 -4.90
C ASN A 264 -5.56 -27.13 -4.72
N HIS A 265 -6.06 -26.39 -5.70
CA HIS A 265 -6.42 -24.99 -5.59
C HIS A 265 -7.92 -24.85 -5.51
N ILE A 266 -8.38 -23.92 -4.69
CA ILE A 266 -9.75 -23.46 -4.60
C ILE A 266 -9.79 -22.19 -5.44
N ILE A 267 -10.59 -22.23 -6.50
CA ILE A 267 -10.83 -21.09 -7.38
C ILE A 267 -12.20 -20.54 -7.00
N GLN A 268 -12.23 -19.27 -6.70
CA GLN A 268 -13.43 -18.55 -6.29
C GLN A 268 -13.47 -17.23 -7.02
N VAL A 269 -14.61 -16.99 -7.66
CA VAL A 269 -14.92 -15.72 -8.27
C VAL A 269 -16.24 -15.26 -7.68
N SER A 270 -16.14 -14.31 -6.75
CA SER A 270 -17.29 -13.84 -5.98
C SER A 270 -17.75 -12.50 -6.50
N ARG A 271 -19.06 -12.23 -6.37
CA ARG A 271 -19.62 -10.91 -6.59
C ARG A 271 -19.58 -10.14 -5.28
N VAL A 272 -18.99 -8.97 -5.29
CA VAL A 272 -19.04 -8.03 -4.17
C VAL A 272 -20.29 -7.17 -4.37
N ARG A 273 -21.28 -7.34 -3.49
CA ARG A 273 -22.41 -6.41 -3.40
C ARG A 273 -22.00 -5.23 -2.55
N TRP A 274 -21.89 -4.06 -3.18
CA TRP A 274 -21.77 -2.81 -2.45
C TRP A 274 -23.14 -2.45 -1.83
N ARG A 275 -23.13 -1.81 -0.66
CA ARG A 275 -24.36 -1.51 0.11
C ARG A 275 -25.26 -0.48 -0.58
N ASP A 276 -24.75 0.25 -1.57
CA ASP A 276 -25.52 1.18 -2.39
C ASP A 276 -26.21 0.42 -3.54
N GLN A 277 -27.55 0.33 -3.49
CA GLN A 277 -28.39 -0.46 -4.41
C GLN A 277 -28.25 -0.09 -5.90
N PHE A 278 -27.52 0.97 -6.23
CA PHE A 278 -27.43 1.53 -7.59
C PHE A 278 -26.07 1.33 -8.26
N THR A 279 -25.10 0.70 -7.61
CA THR A 279 -23.74 0.58 -8.15
C THR A 279 -23.43 -0.86 -8.61
N ILE A 280 -22.93 -0.95 -9.84
CA ILE A 280 -22.58 -2.15 -10.59
C ILE A 280 -21.73 -3.14 -9.75
N LEU A 281 -22.00 -4.43 -9.97
CA LEU A 281 -21.37 -5.57 -9.31
C LEU A 281 -19.86 -5.61 -9.56
N GLY A 282 -19.05 -5.30 -8.55
CA GLY A 282 -17.64 -5.68 -8.55
C GLY A 282 -17.48 -7.19 -8.33
N GLY A 283 -16.34 -7.74 -8.73
CA GLY A 283 -15.96 -9.12 -8.46
C GLY A 283 -14.64 -9.23 -7.71
N ASN A 284 -14.38 -10.37 -7.09
CA ASN A 284 -13.05 -10.73 -6.59
C ASN A 284 -12.65 -12.06 -7.20
N LEU A 285 -11.45 -12.12 -7.78
CA LEU A 285 -10.81 -13.37 -8.16
C LEU A 285 -9.93 -13.84 -7.01
N SER A 286 -10.14 -15.08 -6.57
CA SER A 286 -9.36 -15.74 -5.54
C SER A 286 -8.94 -17.12 -6.04
N ILE A 287 -7.63 -17.38 -6.02
CA ILE A 287 -7.04 -18.67 -6.37
C ILE A 287 -6.09 -19.04 -5.25
N LYS A 288 -6.50 -19.96 -4.38
CA LYS A 288 -5.71 -20.37 -3.22
C LYS A 288 -5.41 -21.85 -3.24
N HIS A 289 -4.16 -22.23 -3.01
CA HIS A 289 -3.86 -23.61 -2.66
C HIS A 289 -4.60 -24.00 -1.36
N LYS A 290 -5.12 -25.23 -1.26
CA LYS A 290 -5.90 -25.73 -0.12
C LYS A 290 -5.19 -25.54 1.22
N SER A 291 -3.86 -25.73 1.25
CA SER A 291 -3.05 -25.52 2.48
C SER A 291 -3.01 -24.08 2.94
N ARG A 292 -3.39 -23.11 2.10
CA ARG A 292 -3.42 -21.68 2.38
C ARG A 292 -4.84 -21.12 2.54
N GLN A 293 -5.87 -21.97 2.54
CA GLN A 293 -7.27 -21.53 2.54
C GLN A 293 -7.61 -20.64 3.74
N ASN A 294 -7.04 -20.95 4.90
CA ASN A 294 -7.27 -20.23 6.15
C ASN A 294 -6.29 -19.06 6.36
N GLU A 295 -5.34 -18.87 5.45
CA GLU A 295 -4.43 -17.73 5.55
C GLU A 295 -5.19 -16.45 5.19
N THR A 296 -5.00 -15.44 6.04
CA THR A 296 -5.44 -14.07 5.79
C THR A 296 -4.21 -13.18 5.64
N LEU A 297 -4.19 -12.40 4.55
CA LEU A 297 -3.16 -11.41 4.33
C LEU A 297 -3.70 -10.27 5.14
N GLU A 298 -3.14 -10.08 6.34
CA GLU A 298 -3.60 -9.04 7.27
C GLU A 298 -3.89 -7.79 6.46
N ALA A 299 -5.17 -7.49 6.31
CA ALA A 299 -5.61 -6.29 5.62
C ALA A 299 -5.25 -5.19 6.60
N SER A 300 -4.06 -4.62 6.46
CA SER A 300 -3.70 -3.46 7.26
C SER A 300 -4.61 -2.30 6.83
N LEU A 301 -5.73 -2.20 7.53
CA LEU A 301 -6.50 -1.00 7.84
C LEU A 301 -7.08 -0.27 6.62
N HIS A 302 -8.36 -0.53 6.36
CA HIS A 302 -9.20 0.41 5.63
C HIS A 302 -9.26 1.74 6.41
N ARG A 303 -8.97 2.86 5.74
CA ARG A 303 -9.34 4.19 6.26
C ARG A 303 -10.87 4.22 6.40
N PRO A 304 -11.43 4.49 7.59
CA PRO A 304 -12.83 4.88 7.68
C PRO A 304 -12.98 6.22 6.97
N THR A 305 -13.87 6.27 5.97
CA THR A 305 -14.40 7.52 5.42
C THR A 305 -15.32 8.16 6.46
N GLY A 306 -14.74 8.67 7.54
CA GLY A 306 -15.46 9.35 8.61
C GLY A 306 -15.79 10.79 8.20
N ARG A 307 -16.95 11.00 7.55
CA ARG A 307 -17.69 12.25 7.76
C ARG A 307 -18.42 12.14 9.09
N GLY A 308 -17.70 12.40 10.19
CA GLY A 308 -18.33 12.79 11.44
C GLY A 308 -18.80 14.23 11.32
N ALA A 309 -20.03 14.45 10.88
CA ALA A 309 -20.71 15.72 11.07
C ALA A 309 -21.05 15.87 12.55
N GLY A 310 -20.11 16.41 13.33
CA GLY A 310 -20.36 16.89 14.67
C GLY A 310 -21.06 18.25 14.62
N LEU A 311 -22.39 18.24 14.47
CA LEU A 311 -23.24 19.33 14.91
C LEU A 311 -23.27 19.28 16.44
N ASN A 312 -22.52 20.15 17.09
CA ASN A 312 -22.81 20.53 18.47
C ASN A 312 -23.64 21.81 18.43
N GLN A 313 -24.96 21.65 18.56
CA GLN A 313 -25.79 22.61 19.27
C GLN A 313 -25.58 22.32 20.76
N PHE A 314 -25.02 23.28 21.49
CA PHE A 314 -25.44 23.78 22.81
C PHE A 314 -24.60 25.02 23.11
#